data_AF-A0A5C5XTK5-F1
#
_entry.id   AF-A0A5C5XTK5-F1
#
_cell.length_a   1.000
_cell.length_b   1.000
_cell.length_c   1.000
_cell.angle_alpha   90.00
_cell.angle_beta   90.00
_cell.angle_gamma   90.00
#
_symmetry.space_group_name_H-M   'P 1'
#
loop_
_entity.id
_entity.type
_entity.pdbx_description
1 polymer ?
#
loop_
_entity_poly.entity_id
_entity_poly.type
_entity_poly.pdbx_seq_one_letter_code
_entity_poly.pdbx_strand_id
1 'polypeptide(L)'
;MKNGSLRTLCLWLVIVWLGSGLSASMTSAADSDAAAEPSYTAHTTINPAIPLDQLKVMVKPLTKSELQVESDAWFKLLRAKAREIAAVRMGVKKANEALDADDDEAAKNSLEVAESITSTVADVSREEEEEVTAAAREKLGVDDVPIENEADSDVDPDDADADADAGGSDAGDSDTGDSDAGTADSAEPAASAEPNLDSIDDQGDQESEVVSQTQGAASELKDEMLSSVTELQDQRTALSDRLDVVLDSLEAKGGDVSEYRTYSAAVSGIDLDTSDAAAAWAGIVGWLTSKEGGQRFAWNLGRFLLILLITYFVAKIIAAIVNWLLERKLTLSQLAERLIASMIKNVVMLVGFAIALTALEVDITPVLAAIGATGLVVGLALQGTLSNFASGLMILINRPFDVGNVVSAGGITGTIAQMNLVSTTFRTFDNQTIHVPNNEIWNNVITNITANPTRRVDLEFGIGYDDDFEQAENLIKEVLEAHALVLSDPEPVVVTHELADSSVNIVCRPWAKTTDWWQVKTEVTREVKRKFDQAGISFPYPQQDVHFYGSAPTSE
;
A
#
# COMPACT_ATOMS: atom_id res chain seq x y z
N MET A 1 20.48 33.29 18.32
CA MET A 1 21.38 32.37 19.06
C MET A 1 20.61 31.06 19.24
N LYS A 2 20.57 30.16 18.25
CA LYS A 2 21.57 29.14 17.87
C LYS A 2 22.06 28.29 19.06
N ASN A 3 21.68 27.01 19.05
CA ASN A 3 22.45 25.82 19.50
C ASN A 3 21.62 24.71 20.23
N GLY A 4 20.42 24.37 19.74
CA GLY A 4 19.65 23.22 20.26
C GLY A 4 19.58 21.99 19.34
N SER A 5 19.60 22.19 18.02
CA SER A 5 19.21 21.13 17.06
C SER A 5 20.38 20.38 16.42
N LEU A 6 21.62 20.89 16.51
CA LEU A 6 22.79 20.26 15.87
C LEU A 6 23.39 19.08 16.66
N ARG A 7 23.06 18.93 17.96
CA ARG A 7 23.64 17.87 18.80
C ARG A 7 22.92 16.53 18.66
N THR A 8 21.63 16.53 18.35
CA THR A 8 20.84 15.32 18.15
C THR A 8 21.03 14.71 16.76
N LEU A 9 21.32 15.53 15.75
CA LEU A 9 21.62 15.08 14.39
C LEU A 9 23.05 14.51 14.24
N CYS A 10 24.02 14.99 15.02
CA CYS A 10 25.37 14.38 15.05
C CYS A 10 25.41 13.04 15.79
N LEU A 11 24.52 12.81 16.77
CA LEU A 11 24.49 11.55 17.51
C LEU A 11 23.88 10.40 16.69
N TRP A 12 22.99 10.71 15.75
CA TRP A 12 22.35 9.71 14.88
C TRP A 12 23.21 9.34 13.67
N LEU A 13 24.03 10.26 13.17
CA LEU A 13 24.92 10.03 12.01
C LEU A 13 26.23 9.28 12.34
N VAL A 14 26.61 9.19 13.62
CA VAL A 14 27.79 8.41 14.05
C VAL A 14 27.44 6.92 14.29
N ILE A 15 26.17 6.59 14.54
CA ILE A 15 25.72 5.21 14.80
C ILE A 15 25.54 4.40 13.50
N VAL A 16 25.33 5.06 12.36
CA VAL A 16 25.08 4.39 11.07
C VAL A 16 26.35 4.22 10.22
N TRP A 17 27.50 4.79 10.62
CA TRP A 17 28.74 4.77 9.82
C TRP A 17 29.95 4.06 10.47
N LEU A 18 29.76 3.40 11.61
CA LEU A 18 30.83 2.69 12.36
C LEU A 18 30.56 1.19 12.57
N GLY A 19 29.73 0.58 11.72
CA GLY A 19 29.38 -0.84 11.77
C GLY A 19 30.17 -1.76 10.83
N SER A 20 31.20 -1.25 10.15
CA SER A 20 32.02 -2.03 9.21
C SER A 20 33.49 -1.95 9.58
N GLY A 21 34.02 -3.04 10.13
CA GLY A 21 35.45 -3.29 10.23
C GLY A 21 36.11 -2.88 11.54
N LEU A 22 36.05 -3.76 12.53
CA LEU A 22 37.20 -3.97 13.42
C LEU A 22 37.19 -5.43 13.91
N SER A 23 37.99 -6.25 13.24
CA SER A 23 38.46 -7.52 13.80
C SER A 23 39.34 -7.20 15.00
N ALA A 24 38.86 -7.52 16.19
CA ALA A 24 39.66 -7.57 17.40
C ALA A 24 39.47 -8.96 18.01
N SER A 25 40.47 -9.80 17.81
CA SER A 25 40.71 -11.02 18.56
C SER A 25 40.75 -10.69 20.05
N MET A 26 39.70 -11.07 20.78
CA MET A 26 39.70 -11.03 22.23
C MET A 26 39.48 -12.45 22.74
N THR A 27 40.61 -13.07 23.07
CA THR A 27 40.72 -14.30 23.84
C THR A 27 39.95 -14.14 25.15
N SER A 28 38.84 -14.86 25.28
CA SER A 28 38.18 -15.12 26.56
C SER A 28 38.38 -16.59 26.88
N ALA A 29 39.38 -16.86 27.72
CA ALA A 29 39.48 -18.09 28.48
C ALA A 29 38.55 -17.99 29.70
N ALA A 30 38.10 -19.17 30.18
CA ALA A 30 37.06 -19.44 31.17
C ALA A 30 35.64 -19.43 30.54
N ASP A 31 34.86 -20.50 30.56
CA ASP A 31 34.81 -21.54 31.59
C ASP A 31 34.54 -22.92 30.98
N SER A 32 35.23 -23.89 31.56
CA SER A 32 35.02 -25.31 31.39
C SER A 32 33.75 -25.72 32.13
N ASP A 33 32.66 -25.90 31.40
CA ASP A 33 31.61 -26.85 31.80
C ASP A 33 30.88 -27.32 30.53
N ALA A 34 31.56 -28.20 29.78
CA ALA A 34 30.89 -29.07 28.83
C ALA A 34 30.09 -30.10 29.64
N ALA A 35 28.95 -29.66 30.16
CA ALA A 35 27.88 -30.58 30.50
C ALA A 35 27.52 -31.29 29.19
N ALA A 36 27.77 -32.60 29.14
CA ALA A 36 27.33 -33.45 28.07
C ALA A 36 25.80 -33.39 28.00
N GLU A 37 25.28 -32.50 27.16
CA GLU A 37 23.89 -32.49 26.71
C GLU A 37 23.58 -33.91 26.20
N PRO A 38 22.42 -34.49 26.57
CA PRO A 38 22.07 -35.82 26.10
C PRO A 38 22.12 -35.84 24.57
N SER A 39 22.68 -36.91 23.99
CA SER A 39 22.67 -37.16 22.54
C SER A 39 21.22 -37.20 22.05
N TYR A 40 20.70 -36.03 21.67
CA TYR A 40 19.42 -35.94 21.01
C TYR A 40 19.50 -36.72 19.71
N THR A 41 18.49 -37.54 19.46
CA THR A 41 18.40 -38.40 18.29
C THR A 41 17.14 -37.99 17.55
N ALA A 42 17.18 -37.95 16.22
CA ALA A 42 16.02 -37.59 15.43
C ALA A 42 14.84 -38.53 15.76
N HIS A 43 13.68 -37.94 16.06
CA HIS A 43 12.46 -38.64 16.44
C HIS A 43 11.37 -38.44 15.39
N THR A 44 11.38 -37.33 14.66
CA THR A 44 10.35 -37.05 13.66
C THR A 44 10.47 -37.94 12.42
N THR A 45 11.67 -38.47 12.15
CA THR A 45 11.93 -39.40 11.04
C THR A 45 11.53 -40.85 11.33
N ILE A 46 11.08 -41.19 12.55
CA ILE A 46 10.58 -42.55 12.89
C ILE A 46 9.38 -42.94 12.03
N ASN A 47 8.56 -41.94 11.65
CA ASN A 47 7.50 -42.09 10.66
C ASN A 47 7.75 -41.11 9.50
N PRO A 48 8.46 -41.54 8.44
CA PRO A 48 8.71 -40.71 7.26
C PRO A 48 7.43 -40.23 6.55
N ALA A 49 6.29 -40.90 6.78
CA ALA A 49 4.99 -40.57 6.23
C ALA A 49 4.13 -39.64 7.13
N ILE A 50 4.69 -39.07 8.21
CA ILE A 50 3.95 -38.21 9.15
C ILE A 50 3.24 -37.03 8.44
N PRO A 51 1.96 -36.72 8.74
CA PRO A 51 1.28 -35.55 8.18
C PRO A 51 1.98 -34.20 8.51
N LEU A 52 1.96 -33.25 7.57
CA LEU A 52 2.68 -31.96 7.69
C LEU A 52 2.21 -31.10 8.88
N ASP A 53 0.92 -31.13 9.19
CA ASP A 53 0.31 -30.42 10.32
C ASP A 53 0.79 -30.98 11.67
N GLN A 54 0.91 -32.31 11.78
CA GLN A 54 1.44 -32.97 12.97
C GLN A 54 2.93 -32.70 13.14
N LEU A 55 3.70 -32.77 12.05
CA LEU A 55 5.13 -32.45 12.05
C LEU A 55 5.38 -31.02 12.53
N LYS A 56 4.60 -30.05 12.03
CA LYS A 56 4.70 -28.64 12.43
C LYS A 56 4.48 -28.42 13.93
N VAL A 57 3.62 -29.23 14.56
CA VAL A 57 3.40 -29.20 16.01
C VAL A 57 4.59 -29.82 16.75
N MET A 58 5.14 -30.92 16.25
CA MET A 58 6.26 -31.65 16.87
C MET A 58 7.59 -30.88 16.84
N VAL A 59 7.85 -30.11 15.78
CA VAL A 59 9.12 -29.36 15.64
C VAL A 59 9.15 -28.05 16.42
N LYS A 60 7.97 -27.49 16.75
CA LYS A 60 7.84 -26.21 17.46
C LYS A 60 8.55 -26.15 18.82
N PRO A 61 8.47 -27.17 19.71
CA PRO A 61 9.17 -27.15 21.00
C PRO A 61 10.69 -27.39 20.91
N LEU A 62 11.23 -27.91 19.79
CA LEU A 62 12.63 -28.35 19.69
C LEU A 62 13.63 -27.20 19.68
N THR A 63 14.76 -27.34 20.36
CA THR A 63 15.85 -26.35 20.35
C THR A 63 16.58 -26.30 19.00
N LYS A 64 17.41 -25.27 18.79
CA LYS A 64 18.20 -25.12 17.55
C LYS A 64 19.09 -26.34 17.26
N SER A 65 19.77 -26.88 18.28
CA SER A 65 20.64 -28.04 18.16
C SER A 65 19.87 -29.32 17.86
N GLU A 66 18.67 -29.48 18.42
CA GLU A 66 17.80 -30.63 18.16
C GLU A 66 17.21 -30.58 16.74
N LEU A 67 16.78 -29.40 16.29
CA LEU A 67 16.30 -29.20 14.92
C LEU A 67 17.38 -29.47 13.87
N GLN A 68 18.65 -29.20 14.19
CA GLN A 68 19.75 -29.51 13.28
C GLN A 68 19.91 -31.03 13.08
N VAL A 69 19.75 -31.82 14.15
CA VAL A 69 19.77 -33.30 14.07
C VAL A 69 18.56 -33.83 13.29
N GLU A 70 17.38 -33.24 13.48
CA GLU A 70 16.19 -33.60 12.68
C GLU A 70 16.38 -33.24 11.19
N SER A 71 16.89 -32.04 10.89
CA SER A 71 17.19 -31.61 9.52
C SER A 71 18.17 -32.56 8.83
N ASP A 72 19.24 -32.99 9.52
CA ASP A 72 20.19 -33.98 8.99
C ASP A 72 19.54 -35.33 8.69
N ALA A 73 18.62 -35.78 9.53
CA ALA A 73 17.93 -37.06 9.34
C ALA A 73 16.97 -37.01 8.13
N TRP A 74 16.14 -35.97 8.03
CA TRP A 74 15.26 -35.75 6.87
C TRP A 74 16.06 -35.55 5.57
N PHE A 75 17.20 -34.87 5.66
CA PHE A 75 18.08 -34.64 4.53
C PHE A 75 18.69 -35.94 3.99
N LYS A 76 19.09 -36.87 4.86
CA LYS A 76 19.56 -38.20 4.45
C LYS A 76 18.51 -38.98 3.69
N LEU A 77 17.26 -39.00 4.19
CA LEU A 77 16.13 -39.65 3.53
C LEU A 77 15.86 -39.06 2.13
N LEU A 78 15.83 -37.72 2.04
CA LEU A 78 15.64 -37.04 0.76
C LEU A 78 16.77 -37.37 -0.24
N ARG A 79 18.02 -37.43 0.24
CA ARG A 79 19.17 -37.77 -0.59
C ARG A 79 19.18 -39.23 -1.05
N ALA A 80 18.73 -40.16 -0.21
CA ALA A 80 18.57 -41.57 -0.59
C ALA A 80 17.55 -41.71 -1.73
N LYS A 81 16.35 -41.13 -1.56
CA LYS A 81 15.30 -41.11 -2.60
C LYS A 81 15.71 -40.39 -3.88
N ALA A 82 16.48 -39.30 -3.77
CA ALA A 82 17.02 -38.63 -4.95
C ALA A 82 18.00 -39.51 -5.76
N ARG A 83 18.81 -40.35 -5.10
CA ARG A 83 19.70 -41.31 -5.78
C ARG A 83 18.90 -42.42 -6.46
N GLU A 84 17.85 -42.92 -5.83
CA GLU A 84 16.94 -43.94 -6.38
C GLU A 84 16.31 -43.45 -7.70
N ILE A 85 15.71 -42.25 -7.70
CA ILE A 85 15.12 -41.64 -8.90
C ILE A 85 16.18 -41.42 -9.99
N ALA A 86 17.39 -40.98 -9.62
CA ALA A 86 18.47 -40.77 -10.57
C ALA A 86 18.89 -42.08 -11.24
N ALA A 87 18.96 -43.20 -10.50
CA ALA A 87 19.27 -44.52 -11.05
C ALA A 87 18.23 -44.98 -12.07
N VAL A 88 16.94 -44.87 -11.74
CA VAL A 88 15.85 -45.26 -12.64
C VAL A 88 15.83 -44.40 -13.91
N ARG A 89 15.96 -43.07 -13.77
CA ARG A 89 16.00 -42.15 -14.92
C ARG A 89 17.19 -42.41 -15.85
N MET A 90 18.36 -42.73 -15.30
CA MET A 90 19.52 -43.13 -16.12
C MET A 90 19.25 -44.43 -16.89
N GLY A 91 18.54 -45.38 -16.27
CA GLY A 91 18.08 -46.60 -16.93
C GLY A 91 17.16 -46.34 -18.10
N VAL A 92 16.08 -45.60 -17.86
CA VAL A 92 15.10 -45.21 -18.89
C VAL A 92 15.77 -44.44 -20.03
N LYS A 93 16.72 -43.55 -19.73
CA LYS A 93 17.47 -42.81 -20.77
C LYS A 93 18.32 -43.74 -21.65
N LYS A 94 19.06 -44.67 -21.06
CA LYS A 94 19.86 -45.64 -21.83
C LYS A 94 18.99 -46.57 -22.66
N ALA A 95 17.83 -46.95 -22.13
CA ALA A 95 16.85 -47.74 -22.85
C ALA A 95 16.29 -46.99 -24.07
N ASN A 96 15.96 -45.70 -23.91
CA ASN A 96 15.54 -44.87 -25.04
C ASN A 96 16.64 -44.76 -26.10
N GLU A 97 17.90 -44.54 -25.69
CA GLU A 97 19.04 -44.48 -26.63
C GLU A 97 19.28 -45.80 -27.40
N ALA A 98 18.99 -46.96 -26.78
CA ALA A 98 19.11 -48.27 -27.42
C ALA A 98 17.91 -48.59 -28.34
N LEU A 99 16.70 -48.20 -27.94
CA LEU A 99 15.49 -48.31 -28.78
C LEU A 99 15.58 -47.41 -30.02
N ASP A 100 16.15 -46.21 -29.89
CA ASP A 100 16.41 -45.31 -31.02
C ASP A 100 17.44 -45.88 -32.02
N ALA A 101 18.20 -46.90 -31.61
CA ALA A 101 19.19 -47.61 -32.42
C ALA A 101 18.69 -48.96 -32.99
N ASP A 102 17.39 -49.28 -32.84
CA ASP A 102 16.77 -50.58 -33.19
C ASP A 102 17.45 -51.79 -32.51
N ASP A 103 18.06 -51.60 -31.33
CA ASP A 103 18.72 -52.66 -30.54
C ASP A 103 17.88 -53.00 -29.30
N ASP A 104 16.85 -53.82 -29.51
CA ASP A 104 15.88 -54.23 -28.48
C ASP A 104 16.51 -55.08 -27.37
N GLU A 105 17.56 -55.85 -27.68
CA GLU A 105 18.29 -56.66 -26.71
C GLU A 105 19.16 -55.79 -25.80
N ALA A 106 19.80 -54.74 -26.35
CA ALA A 106 20.50 -53.73 -25.56
C ALA A 106 19.53 -52.89 -24.71
N ALA A 107 18.35 -52.53 -25.23
CA ALA A 107 17.32 -51.82 -24.48
C ALA A 107 16.87 -52.63 -23.26
N LYS A 108 16.52 -53.91 -23.45
CA LYS A 108 16.12 -54.82 -22.37
C LYS A 108 17.23 -55.03 -21.35
N ASN A 109 18.46 -55.29 -21.79
CA ASN A 109 19.62 -55.43 -20.89
C ASN A 109 19.87 -54.14 -20.09
N SER A 110 19.70 -52.96 -20.71
CA SER A 110 19.90 -51.68 -20.03
C SER A 110 18.85 -51.41 -18.96
N LEU A 111 17.61 -51.85 -19.18
CA LEU A 111 16.53 -51.75 -18.21
C LEU A 111 16.68 -52.79 -17.09
N GLU A 112 17.07 -54.03 -17.39
CA GLU A 112 17.33 -55.08 -16.38
C GLU A 112 18.53 -54.70 -15.49
N VAL A 113 19.57 -54.12 -16.09
CA VAL A 113 20.69 -53.54 -15.33
C VAL A 113 20.21 -52.36 -14.47
N ALA A 114 19.36 -51.48 -15.01
CA ALA A 114 18.80 -50.38 -14.24
C ALA A 114 17.88 -50.85 -13.11
N GLU A 115 17.12 -51.92 -13.32
CA GLU A 115 16.27 -52.56 -12.31
C GLU A 115 17.14 -53.18 -11.21
N SER A 116 18.24 -53.86 -11.57
CA SER A 116 19.21 -54.40 -10.60
C SER A 116 19.91 -53.29 -9.80
N ILE A 117 20.23 -52.17 -10.43
CA ILE A 117 20.84 -51.02 -9.76
C ILE A 117 19.80 -50.33 -8.89
N THR A 118 18.55 -50.19 -9.36
CA THR A 118 17.45 -49.59 -8.60
C THR A 118 17.11 -50.45 -7.40
N SER A 119 17.03 -51.77 -7.54
CA SER A 119 16.78 -52.69 -6.41
C SER A 119 17.94 -52.66 -5.43
N THR A 120 19.20 -52.66 -5.90
CA THR A 120 20.38 -52.50 -5.03
C THR A 120 20.37 -51.14 -4.32
N VAL A 121 20.03 -50.06 -5.01
CA VAL A 121 19.95 -48.70 -4.45
C VAL A 121 18.75 -48.58 -3.51
N ALA A 122 17.63 -49.25 -3.79
CA ALA A 122 16.46 -49.32 -2.94
C ALA A 122 16.74 -50.15 -1.68
N ASP A 123 17.51 -51.23 -1.79
CA ASP A 123 17.98 -52.02 -0.66
C ASP A 123 18.95 -51.22 0.23
N VAL A 124 19.89 -50.50 -0.38
CA VAL A 124 20.79 -49.57 0.34
C VAL A 124 20.01 -48.41 0.95
N SER A 125 19.01 -47.87 0.25
CA SER A 125 18.15 -46.80 0.77
C SER A 125 17.26 -47.31 1.91
N ARG A 126 16.78 -48.55 1.82
CA ARG A 126 16.03 -49.22 2.90
C ARG A 126 16.93 -49.52 4.10
N GLU A 127 18.19 -49.87 3.89
CA GLU A 127 19.19 -50.03 4.95
C GLU A 127 19.55 -48.67 5.58
N GLU A 128 19.70 -47.59 4.80
CA GLU A 128 19.88 -46.22 5.29
C GLU A 128 18.63 -45.72 6.04
N GLU A 129 17.42 -46.04 5.57
CA GLU A 129 16.13 -45.75 6.23
C GLU A 129 15.96 -46.54 7.52
N GLU A 130 16.29 -47.83 7.51
CA GLU A 130 16.30 -48.70 8.69
C GLU A 130 17.37 -48.26 9.69
N GLU A 131 18.54 -47.81 9.27
CA GLU A 131 19.57 -47.26 10.17
C GLU A 131 19.09 -45.96 10.84
N VAL A 132 18.50 -45.03 10.06
CA VAL A 132 17.99 -43.75 10.56
C VAL A 132 16.79 -43.96 11.49
N THR A 133 15.89 -44.90 11.18
CA THR A 133 14.70 -45.22 11.99
C THR A 133 15.02 -46.14 13.17
N ALA A 134 15.95 -47.09 13.06
CA ALA A 134 16.37 -47.98 14.13
C ALA A 134 17.23 -47.25 15.17
N ALA A 135 18.13 -46.35 14.74
CA ALA A 135 18.87 -45.49 15.67
C ALA A 135 17.93 -44.62 16.52
N ALA A 136 16.79 -44.22 15.95
CA ALA A 136 15.74 -43.50 16.65
C ALA A 136 14.90 -44.42 17.57
N ARG A 137 14.63 -45.67 17.17
CA ARG A 137 13.86 -46.67 17.96
C ARG A 137 14.65 -47.27 19.13
N GLU A 138 15.92 -47.63 18.94
CA GLU A 138 16.78 -48.27 19.95
C GLU A 138 16.98 -47.39 21.19
N LYS A 139 17.16 -46.08 20.99
CA LYS A 139 17.34 -45.11 22.09
C LYS A 139 16.04 -44.74 22.81
N LEU A 140 14.88 -45.02 22.22
CA LEU A 140 13.57 -44.72 22.79
C LEU A 140 12.86 -45.93 23.43
N GLY A 141 13.38 -47.15 23.26
CA GLY A 141 12.85 -48.35 23.92
C GLY A 141 11.42 -48.70 23.54
N VAL A 142 11.03 -48.50 22.27
CA VAL A 142 9.69 -48.81 21.76
C VAL A 142 9.72 -50.21 21.12
N ASP A 143 9.08 -51.19 21.76
CA ASP A 143 8.86 -52.54 21.21
C ASP A 143 7.71 -52.56 20.17
N ASP A 144 7.83 -53.45 19.17
CA ASP A 144 6.94 -53.61 18.01
C ASP A 144 5.44 -53.63 18.35
N VAL A 145 4.70 -52.67 17.79
CA VAL A 145 3.27 -52.82 17.49
C VAL A 145 3.13 -52.78 15.97
N PRO A 146 2.70 -53.87 15.31
CA PRO A 146 2.39 -53.83 13.88
C PRO A 146 1.22 -52.87 13.66
N ILE A 147 1.41 -51.89 12.77
CA ILE A 147 0.33 -51.02 12.32
C ILE A 147 -0.31 -51.69 11.11
N GLU A 148 -1.55 -52.18 11.28
CA GLU A 148 -2.40 -52.57 10.16
C GLU A 148 -2.71 -51.32 9.32
N ASN A 149 -2.47 -51.42 8.00
CA ASN A 149 -2.98 -50.45 7.04
C ASN A 149 -4.51 -50.53 7.04
N GLU A 150 -5.19 -49.58 7.68
CA GLU A 150 -6.62 -49.38 7.44
C GLU A 150 -6.81 -48.74 6.05
N ALA A 151 -6.88 -49.62 5.04
CA ALA A 151 -7.50 -49.35 3.77
C ALA A 151 -8.56 -50.44 3.55
N ASP A 152 -9.71 -50.28 4.21
CA ASP A 152 -11.02 -50.70 3.68
C ASP A 152 -12.10 -50.35 4.70
N SER A 153 -12.90 -49.33 4.39
CA SER A 153 -14.26 -49.26 4.89
C SER A 153 -15.12 -48.56 3.85
N ASP A 154 -15.79 -49.39 3.04
CA ASP A 154 -17.00 -49.02 2.32
C ASP A 154 -17.98 -48.34 3.28
N VAL A 155 -18.39 -47.12 2.93
CA VAL A 155 -19.54 -46.46 3.55
C VAL A 155 -20.63 -46.37 2.48
N ASP A 156 -21.57 -47.30 2.57
CA ASP A 156 -22.86 -47.26 1.90
C ASP A 156 -23.73 -46.14 2.54
N PRO A 157 -24.47 -45.34 1.77
CA PRO A 157 -25.19 -44.19 2.28
C PRO A 157 -26.66 -44.56 2.51
N ASP A 158 -27.07 -44.71 3.77
CA ASP A 158 -28.47 -44.54 4.18
C ASP A 158 -28.53 -44.45 5.71
N ASP A 159 -28.76 -43.24 6.23
CA ASP A 159 -29.78 -43.03 7.26
C ASP A 159 -30.01 -41.53 7.56
N ALA A 160 -31.25 -41.14 7.22
CA ALA A 160 -32.19 -40.38 8.05
C ALA A 160 -31.98 -38.86 8.31
N ASP A 161 -32.69 -38.09 7.49
CA ASP A 161 -33.95 -37.39 7.83
C ASP A 161 -34.08 -36.41 9.03
N ALA A 162 -34.99 -35.46 8.77
CA ALA A 162 -35.73 -34.52 9.66
C ALA A 162 -35.09 -33.12 9.83
N ASP A 163 -35.75 -31.98 9.55
CA ASP A 163 -37.18 -31.68 9.39
C ASP A 163 -37.40 -30.29 8.73
N ALA A 164 -38.49 -30.22 7.94
CA ALA A 164 -39.50 -29.13 7.78
C ALA A 164 -39.07 -27.70 7.34
N ASP A 165 -39.82 -26.89 6.56
CA ASP A 165 -41.24 -26.89 6.18
C ASP A 165 -41.50 -25.89 4.99
N ALA A 166 -42.52 -26.25 4.19
CA ALA A 166 -43.49 -25.49 3.38
C ALA A 166 -43.17 -24.24 2.51
N GLY A 167 -43.63 -24.37 1.25
CA GLY A 167 -44.33 -23.35 0.44
C GLY A 167 -43.55 -22.86 -0.78
N GLY A 168 -43.96 -23.00 -2.05
CA GLY A 168 -45.21 -23.39 -2.70
C GLY A 168 -45.31 -22.67 -4.06
N SER A 169 -45.80 -23.37 -5.10
CA SER A 169 -46.22 -22.86 -6.45
C SER A 169 -45.08 -22.33 -7.37
N ASP A 170 -45.07 -22.44 -8.69
CA ASP A 170 -46.12 -22.70 -9.69
C ASP A 170 -45.49 -23.06 -11.07
N ALA A 171 -46.27 -23.81 -11.85
CA ALA A 171 -46.40 -24.03 -13.30
C ALA A 171 -45.31 -23.73 -14.38
N GLY A 172 -45.32 -24.62 -15.40
CA GLY A 172 -45.05 -24.36 -16.83
C GLY A 172 -43.91 -25.23 -17.39
N ASP A 173 -44.12 -26.43 -17.94
CA ASP A 173 -44.83 -26.85 -19.16
C ASP A 173 -44.26 -26.29 -20.49
N SER A 174 -44.04 -27.25 -21.41
CA SER A 174 -43.78 -27.18 -22.85
C SER A 174 -42.53 -26.41 -23.33
N ASP A 175 -41.90 -26.68 -24.48
CA ASP A 175 -42.34 -27.44 -25.64
C ASP A 175 -41.13 -27.85 -26.50
N THR A 176 -41.42 -28.85 -27.31
CA THR A 176 -40.77 -29.41 -28.49
C THR A 176 -40.18 -28.41 -29.51
N GLY A 177 -39.25 -28.88 -30.34
CA GLY A 177 -38.80 -28.13 -31.52
C GLY A 177 -37.71 -28.82 -32.35
N ASP A 178 -38.06 -29.92 -33.00
CA ASP A 178 -37.34 -30.50 -34.14
C ASP A 178 -37.68 -29.70 -35.42
N SER A 179 -36.68 -29.37 -36.25
CA SER A 179 -36.77 -29.36 -37.73
C SER A 179 -35.47 -28.83 -38.39
N ASP A 180 -34.75 -29.77 -38.98
CA ASP A 180 -34.50 -29.90 -40.44
C ASP A 180 -33.76 -28.82 -41.29
N ALA A 181 -32.78 -29.37 -42.03
CA ALA A 181 -32.31 -29.11 -43.39
C ALA A 181 -31.75 -27.75 -43.89
N GLY A 182 -30.59 -27.85 -44.56
CA GLY A 182 -30.18 -26.97 -45.67
C GLY A 182 -28.66 -26.83 -45.84
N THR A 183 -27.94 -27.74 -46.52
CA THR A 183 -27.59 -27.73 -47.96
C THR A 183 -26.18 -27.19 -48.28
N ALA A 184 -25.35 -28.11 -48.82
CA ALA A 184 -24.31 -28.02 -49.86
C ALA A 184 -23.23 -26.92 -49.85
N ASP A 185 -21.97 -27.33 -50.00
CA ASP A 185 -21.26 -27.23 -51.30
C ASP A 185 -20.01 -28.14 -51.32
N SER A 186 -19.76 -28.76 -52.47
CA SER A 186 -18.64 -29.67 -52.74
C SER A 186 -17.83 -29.13 -53.91
N ALA A 187 -16.50 -29.14 -53.81
CA ALA A 187 -15.62 -29.02 -54.98
C ALA A 187 -14.37 -29.91 -54.83
N GLU A 188 -14.34 -30.96 -55.63
CA GLU A 188 -13.19 -31.77 -56.07
C GLU A 188 -12.54 -31.11 -57.32
N PRO A 189 -11.54 -31.69 -58.05
CA PRO A 189 -10.60 -32.80 -57.75
C PRO A 189 -9.15 -32.53 -58.24
N ALA A 190 -8.20 -33.44 -57.98
CA ALA A 190 -7.16 -33.82 -58.95
C ALA A 190 -6.45 -35.15 -58.59
N ALA A 191 -6.38 -36.05 -59.56
CA ALA A 191 -5.81 -37.39 -59.52
C ALA A 191 -4.27 -37.41 -59.74
N SER A 192 -3.58 -38.47 -59.30
CA SER A 192 -3.04 -39.54 -60.17
C SER A 192 -1.82 -40.29 -59.59
N ALA A 193 -1.75 -41.57 -59.96
CA ALA A 193 -0.58 -42.45 -60.14
C ALA A 193 -0.13 -43.34 -58.97
N GLU A 194 -0.59 -44.60 -59.01
CA GLU A 194 0.27 -45.77 -58.70
C GLU A 194 1.24 -46.04 -59.86
N PRO A 195 2.31 -46.81 -59.63
CA PRO A 195 2.24 -48.20 -60.09
C PRO A 195 2.83 -49.23 -59.12
N ASN A 196 2.19 -50.41 -59.12
CA ASN A 196 2.69 -51.69 -58.62
C ASN A 196 3.93 -52.17 -59.37
N LEU A 197 4.80 -52.93 -58.68
CA LEU A 197 5.41 -54.15 -59.22
C LEU A 197 6.01 -55.04 -58.11
N ASP A 198 5.46 -56.25 -58.05
CA ASP A 198 5.92 -57.49 -57.42
C ASP A 198 7.44 -57.70 -57.33
N SER A 199 7.94 -58.33 -56.25
CA SER A 199 8.25 -59.78 -56.23
C SER A 199 9.20 -60.20 -55.08
N ILE A 200 8.80 -61.27 -54.37
CA ILE A 200 9.61 -62.46 -54.01
C ILE A 200 10.89 -62.23 -53.18
N ASP A 201 10.90 -62.60 -51.90
CA ASP A 201 11.38 -63.92 -51.45
C ASP A 201 11.13 -64.13 -49.94
N ASP A 202 10.58 -65.31 -49.67
CA ASP A 202 10.27 -65.92 -48.39
C ASP A 202 11.51 -66.70 -47.92
N GLN A 203 12.22 -66.18 -46.91
CA GLN A 203 13.16 -66.92 -46.06
C GLN A 203 13.64 -66.04 -44.90
N GLY A 204 12.88 -66.01 -43.81
CA GLY A 204 13.26 -65.34 -42.57
C GLY A 204 12.36 -65.59 -41.36
N ASP A 205 11.42 -66.54 -41.43
CA ASP A 205 10.39 -66.78 -40.40
C ASP A 205 10.88 -67.57 -39.16
N GLN A 206 12.10 -67.29 -38.69
CA GLN A 206 12.53 -67.70 -37.34
C GLN A 206 13.22 -66.60 -36.53
N GLU A 207 13.50 -65.42 -37.09
CA GLU A 207 13.98 -64.24 -36.32
C GLU A 207 12.85 -63.25 -35.99
N SER A 208 11.81 -63.16 -36.82
CA SER A 208 10.69 -62.21 -36.67
C SER A 208 9.72 -62.51 -35.52
N GLU A 209 9.65 -63.76 -35.05
CA GLU A 209 8.78 -64.13 -33.91
C GLU A 209 9.42 -63.81 -32.55
N VAL A 210 10.76 -63.79 -32.47
CA VAL A 210 11.51 -63.42 -31.25
C VAL A 210 11.64 -61.89 -31.13
N VAL A 211 11.80 -61.17 -32.24
CA VAL A 211 11.91 -59.70 -32.25
C VAL A 211 10.60 -59.03 -31.82
N SER A 212 9.43 -59.55 -32.25
CA SER A 212 8.13 -58.96 -31.86
C SER A 212 7.76 -59.18 -30.38
N GLN A 213 8.19 -60.28 -29.75
CA GLN A 213 8.01 -60.51 -28.32
C GLN A 213 8.97 -59.67 -27.47
N THR A 214 10.16 -59.37 -27.99
CA THR A 214 11.19 -58.61 -27.27
C THR A 214 10.89 -57.09 -27.29
N GLN A 215 10.35 -56.58 -28.40
CA GLN A 215 9.86 -55.19 -28.50
C GLN A 215 8.73 -54.87 -27.52
N GLY A 216 7.77 -55.79 -27.34
CA GLY A 216 6.69 -55.64 -26.37
C GLY A 216 7.20 -55.64 -24.92
N ALA A 217 8.11 -56.57 -24.59
CA ALA A 217 8.64 -56.71 -23.23
C ALA A 217 9.51 -55.52 -22.78
N ALA A 218 10.33 -54.94 -23.68
CA ALA A 218 11.12 -53.75 -23.37
C ALA A 218 10.24 -52.50 -23.18
N SER A 219 9.17 -52.37 -23.96
CA SER A 219 8.19 -51.28 -23.80
C SER A 219 7.35 -51.42 -22.53
N GLU A 220 6.92 -52.64 -22.19
CA GLU A 220 6.13 -52.91 -20.97
C GLU A 220 6.94 -52.63 -19.69
N LEU A 221 8.20 -53.07 -19.66
CA LEU A 221 9.11 -52.83 -18.54
C LEU A 221 9.52 -51.34 -18.42
N LYS A 222 9.57 -50.62 -19.55
CA LYS A 222 9.72 -49.16 -19.57
C LYS A 222 8.50 -48.45 -18.95
N ASP A 223 7.29 -48.87 -19.29
CA ASP A 223 6.07 -48.28 -18.73
C ASP A 223 5.95 -48.53 -17.23
N GLU A 224 6.34 -49.73 -16.76
CA GLU A 224 6.43 -50.06 -15.33
C GLU A 224 7.46 -49.18 -14.61
N MET A 225 8.66 -49.00 -15.19
CA MET A 225 9.67 -48.09 -14.63
C MET A 225 9.19 -46.63 -14.59
N LEU A 226 8.51 -46.15 -15.63
CA LEU A 226 7.97 -44.79 -15.65
C LEU A 226 6.89 -44.57 -14.57
N SER A 227 6.06 -45.59 -14.31
CA SER A 227 5.12 -45.58 -13.19
C SER A 227 5.87 -45.49 -11.85
N SER A 228 6.91 -46.32 -11.65
CA SER A 228 7.73 -46.30 -10.43
C SER A 228 8.44 -44.95 -10.21
N VAL A 229 8.90 -44.29 -11.28
CA VAL A 229 9.50 -42.94 -11.19
C VAL A 229 8.48 -41.94 -10.68
N THR A 230 7.24 -42.03 -11.12
CA THR A 230 6.17 -41.11 -10.70
C THR A 230 5.89 -41.28 -9.21
N GLU A 231 5.77 -42.53 -8.73
CA GLU A 231 5.59 -42.82 -7.31
C GLU A 231 6.78 -42.36 -6.46
N LEU A 232 8.01 -42.61 -6.91
CA LEU A 232 9.22 -42.15 -6.23
C LEU A 232 9.33 -40.61 -6.22
N GLN A 233 8.90 -39.94 -7.28
CA GLN A 233 8.83 -38.47 -7.34
C GLN A 233 7.84 -37.91 -6.34
N ASP A 234 6.67 -38.54 -6.17
CA ASP A 234 5.69 -38.16 -5.16
C ASP A 234 6.25 -38.35 -3.75
N GLN A 235 6.91 -39.49 -3.48
CA GLN A 235 7.58 -39.74 -2.19
C GLN A 235 8.68 -38.70 -1.91
N ARG A 236 9.53 -38.38 -2.89
CA ARG A 236 10.57 -37.35 -2.78
C ARG A 236 9.97 -35.96 -2.50
N THR A 237 8.89 -35.60 -3.18
CA THR A 237 8.20 -34.31 -2.99
C THR A 237 7.66 -34.23 -1.56
N ALA A 238 7.02 -35.29 -1.10
CA ALA A 238 6.49 -35.37 0.26
C ALA A 238 7.60 -35.33 1.33
N LEU A 239 8.79 -35.87 1.08
CA LEU A 239 9.95 -35.74 1.96
C LEU A 239 10.54 -34.32 1.94
N SER A 240 10.58 -33.67 0.77
CA SER A 240 11.04 -32.29 0.60
C SER A 240 10.17 -31.32 1.40
N ASP A 241 8.84 -31.45 1.29
CA ASP A 241 7.89 -30.60 2.02
C ASP A 241 8.04 -30.75 3.54
N ARG A 242 8.31 -31.97 4.02
CA ARG A 242 8.57 -32.24 5.44
C ARG A 242 9.89 -31.65 5.91
N LEU A 243 10.95 -31.79 5.10
CA LEU A 243 12.23 -31.15 5.37
C LEU A 243 12.07 -29.62 5.45
N ASP A 244 11.31 -29.01 4.56
CA ASP A 244 11.08 -27.56 4.55
C ASP A 244 10.38 -27.08 5.83
N VAL A 245 9.42 -27.83 6.38
CA VAL A 245 8.81 -27.52 7.68
C VAL A 245 9.84 -27.52 8.82
N VAL A 246 10.78 -28.46 8.82
CA VAL A 246 11.86 -28.51 9.81
C VAL A 246 12.82 -27.34 9.61
N LEU A 247 13.21 -27.05 8.36
CA LEU A 247 14.13 -25.95 8.01
C LEU A 247 13.54 -24.57 8.36
N ASP A 248 12.24 -24.34 8.11
CA ASP A 248 11.55 -23.11 8.49
C ASP A 248 11.61 -22.89 10.01
N SER A 249 11.44 -23.97 10.78
CA SER A 249 11.53 -23.92 12.24
C SER A 249 12.97 -23.69 12.74
N LEU A 250 13.97 -24.22 12.02
CA LEU A 250 15.39 -24.03 12.31
C LEU A 250 15.84 -22.58 11.98
N GLU A 251 15.41 -22.04 10.85
CA GLU A 251 15.68 -20.66 10.41
C GLU A 251 15.05 -19.64 11.36
N ALA A 252 13.80 -19.87 11.79
CA ALA A 252 13.13 -19.05 12.80
C ALA A 252 13.88 -19.01 14.15
N LYS A 253 14.68 -20.05 14.46
CA LYS A 253 15.53 -20.14 15.66
C LYS A 253 17.00 -19.77 15.39
N GLY A 254 17.30 -19.19 14.23
CA GLY A 254 18.62 -18.68 13.86
C GLY A 254 19.64 -19.76 13.50
N GLY A 255 19.20 -20.92 13.00
CA GLY A 255 20.06 -21.94 12.40
C GLY A 255 20.47 -21.60 10.97
N ASP A 256 21.59 -22.18 10.52
CA ASP A 256 22.03 -22.08 9.12
C ASP A 256 21.35 -23.18 8.30
N VAL A 257 20.58 -22.77 7.30
CA VAL A 257 19.80 -23.66 6.42
C VAL A 257 20.29 -23.62 4.96
N SER A 258 21.37 -22.88 4.69
CA SER A 258 21.81 -22.56 3.33
C SER A 258 22.14 -23.79 2.49
N GLU A 259 22.87 -24.76 3.05
CA GLU A 259 23.22 -26.02 2.38
C GLU A 259 21.98 -26.87 2.08
N TYR A 260 21.10 -27.06 3.08
CA TYR A 260 19.88 -27.84 2.93
C TYR A 260 18.93 -27.24 1.90
N ARG A 261 18.72 -25.90 1.91
CA ARG A 261 17.85 -25.23 0.93
C ARG A 261 18.43 -25.27 -0.48
N THR A 262 19.74 -25.16 -0.63
CA THR A 262 20.40 -25.26 -1.94
C THR A 262 20.23 -26.65 -2.54
N TYR A 263 20.42 -27.69 -1.75
CA TYR A 263 20.23 -29.07 -2.18
C TYR A 263 18.75 -29.42 -2.39
N SER A 264 17.87 -29.03 -1.45
CA SER A 264 16.42 -29.21 -1.57
C SER A 264 15.92 -28.57 -2.85
N ALA A 265 16.26 -27.31 -3.15
CA ALA A 265 15.89 -26.65 -4.40
C ALA A 265 16.43 -27.34 -5.66
N ALA A 266 17.64 -27.91 -5.60
CA ALA A 266 18.21 -28.67 -6.72
C ALA A 266 17.50 -30.02 -6.96
N VAL A 267 16.92 -30.61 -5.91
CA VAL A 267 16.27 -31.94 -5.94
C VAL A 267 14.75 -31.85 -6.10
N SER A 268 14.12 -30.80 -5.57
CA SER A 268 12.69 -30.49 -5.72
C SER A 268 12.37 -29.79 -7.04
N GLY A 269 13.41 -29.27 -7.72
CA GLY A 269 13.31 -28.76 -9.07
C GLY A 269 12.74 -29.80 -10.04
N ILE A 270 11.62 -29.45 -10.66
CA ILE A 270 11.27 -29.97 -11.97
C ILE A 270 12.43 -29.54 -12.87
N ASP A 271 13.20 -30.48 -13.42
CA ASP A 271 14.11 -30.21 -14.53
C ASP A 271 13.23 -29.71 -15.68
N LEU A 272 12.99 -28.40 -15.69
CA LEU A 272 12.40 -27.67 -16.79
C LEU A 272 13.52 -27.59 -17.83
N ASP A 273 13.70 -28.69 -18.56
CA ASP A 273 14.49 -28.68 -19.76
C ASP A 273 13.82 -27.67 -20.71
N THR A 274 14.40 -26.47 -20.78
CA THR A 274 13.82 -25.29 -21.46
C THR A 274 13.65 -25.45 -22.98
N SER A 275 13.79 -26.66 -23.51
CA SER A 275 13.59 -27.00 -24.92
C SER A 275 12.24 -27.65 -25.24
N ASP A 276 11.36 -27.94 -24.27
CA ASP A 276 10.04 -28.48 -24.58
C ASP A 276 8.90 -27.75 -23.88
N ALA A 277 8.30 -26.81 -24.60
CA ALA A 277 7.14 -26.03 -24.13
C ALA A 277 5.94 -26.93 -23.76
N ALA A 278 5.89 -28.15 -24.29
CA ALA A 278 4.85 -29.13 -23.97
C ALA A 278 5.01 -29.70 -22.54
N ALA A 279 6.25 -29.97 -22.09
CA ALA A 279 6.52 -30.53 -20.76
C ALA A 279 6.30 -29.49 -19.63
N ALA A 280 6.68 -28.23 -19.87
CA ALA A 280 6.37 -27.13 -18.96
C ALA A 280 4.86 -26.90 -18.83
N TRP A 281 4.12 -27.04 -19.93
CA TRP A 281 2.67 -26.94 -19.94
C TRP A 281 2.00 -28.14 -19.26
N ALA A 282 2.52 -29.35 -19.47
CA ALA A 282 2.05 -30.56 -18.80
C ALA A 282 2.27 -30.51 -17.28
N GLY A 283 3.38 -29.94 -16.79
CA GLY A 283 3.63 -29.74 -15.36
C GLY A 283 2.68 -28.73 -14.72
N ILE A 284 2.37 -27.63 -15.41
CA ILE A 284 1.37 -26.64 -14.96
C ILE A 284 -0.03 -27.25 -14.93
N VAL A 285 -0.40 -28.02 -15.96
CA VAL A 285 -1.70 -28.70 -16.04
C VAL A 285 -1.80 -29.84 -15.01
N GLY A 286 -0.72 -30.56 -14.75
CA GLY A 286 -0.64 -31.59 -13.71
C GLY A 286 -0.77 -31.01 -12.31
N TRP A 287 -0.07 -29.91 -12.01
CA TRP A 287 -0.23 -29.17 -10.76
C TRP A 287 -1.63 -28.56 -10.59
N LEU A 288 -2.23 -28.04 -11.68
CA LEU A 288 -3.60 -27.49 -11.68
C LEU A 288 -4.68 -28.57 -11.49
N THR A 289 -4.41 -29.81 -11.91
CA THR A 289 -5.34 -30.95 -11.79
C THR A 289 -5.09 -31.77 -10.50
N SER A 290 -3.94 -31.56 -9.85
CA SER A 290 -3.63 -32.14 -8.54
C SER A 290 -4.54 -31.59 -7.44
N LYS A 291 -5.03 -32.48 -6.56
CA LYS A 291 -5.90 -32.16 -5.42
C LYS A 291 -5.25 -31.21 -4.41
N GLU A 292 -3.92 -31.14 -4.36
CA GLU A 292 -3.20 -30.35 -3.34
C GLU A 292 -2.74 -28.98 -3.84
N GLY A 293 -2.44 -28.84 -5.14
CA GLY A 293 -2.00 -27.59 -5.76
C GLY A 293 -3.16 -26.77 -6.34
N GLY A 294 -3.77 -27.29 -7.41
CA GLY A 294 -4.79 -26.60 -8.19
C GLY A 294 -6.08 -26.33 -7.43
N GLN A 295 -6.55 -27.26 -6.60
CA GLN A 295 -7.80 -27.08 -5.85
C GLN A 295 -7.67 -25.98 -4.77
N ARG A 296 -6.51 -25.92 -4.07
CA ARG A 296 -6.22 -24.86 -3.09
C ARG A 296 -6.09 -23.50 -3.77
N PHE A 297 -5.38 -23.43 -4.90
CA PHE A 297 -5.26 -22.20 -5.67
C PHE A 297 -6.63 -21.73 -6.20
N ALA A 298 -7.46 -22.64 -6.73
CA ALA A 298 -8.81 -22.34 -7.20
C ALA A 298 -9.70 -21.80 -6.08
N TRP A 299 -9.58 -22.35 -4.87
CA TRP A 299 -10.31 -21.86 -3.69
C TRP A 299 -9.85 -20.46 -3.25
N ASN A 300 -8.53 -20.23 -3.20
CA ASN A 300 -7.96 -18.91 -2.88
C ASN A 300 -8.32 -17.87 -3.95
N LEU A 301 -8.32 -18.27 -5.23
CA LEU A 301 -8.77 -17.43 -6.35
C LEU A 301 -10.27 -17.13 -6.26
N GLY A 302 -11.09 -18.12 -5.88
CA GLY A 302 -12.52 -17.94 -5.63
C GLY A 302 -12.78 -16.93 -4.51
N ARG A 303 -12.04 -17.04 -3.39
CA ARG A 303 -12.09 -16.06 -2.28
C ARG A 303 -11.66 -14.67 -2.74
N PHE A 304 -10.58 -14.56 -3.50
CA PHE A 304 -10.11 -13.30 -4.09
C PHE A 304 -11.21 -12.64 -4.93
N LEU A 305 -11.81 -13.39 -5.86
CA LEU A 305 -12.88 -12.90 -6.73
C LEU A 305 -14.14 -12.51 -5.93
N LEU A 306 -14.49 -13.29 -4.90
CA LEU A 306 -15.62 -12.98 -4.02
C LEU A 306 -15.40 -11.66 -3.26
N ILE A 307 -14.21 -11.46 -2.68
CA ILE A 307 -13.87 -10.20 -1.98
C ILE A 307 -13.92 -9.02 -2.96
N LEU A 308 -13.40 -9.20 -4.17
CA LEU A 308 -13.40 -8.16 -5.20
C LEU A 308 -14.82 -7.82 -5.67
N LEU A 309 -15.68 -8.83 -5.82
CA LEU A 309 -17.09 -8.67 -6.14
C LEU A 309 -17.84 -7.90 -5.04
N ILE A 310 -17.67 -8.29 -3.78
CA ILE A 310 -18.27 -7.60 -2.63
C ILE A 310 -17.79 -6.16 -2.58
N THR A 311 -16.48 -5.93 -2.72
CA THR A 311 -15.89 -4.59 -2.78
C THR A 311 -16.50 -3.76 -3.89
N TYR A 312 -16.66 -4.33 -5.09
CA TYR A 312 -17.26 -3.64 -6.23
C TYR A 312 -18.69 -3.18 -5.95
N PHE A 313 -19.51 -4.04 -5.33
CA PHE A 313 -20.87 -3.66 -4.91
C PHE A 313 -20.85 -2.56 -3.85
N VAL A 314 -20.01 -2.68 -2.82
CA VAL A 314 -19.85 -1.67 -1.78
C VAL A 314 -19.42 -0.33 -2.37
N ALA A 315 -18.41 -0.32 -3.27
CA ALA A 315 -17.93 0.88 -3.93
C ALA A 315 -19.04 1.54 -4.78
N LYS A 316 -19.86 0.73 -5.49
CA LYS A 316 -20.99 1.24 -6.27
C LYS A 316 -22.07 1.85 -5.37
N ILE A 317 -22.39 1.21 -4.24
CA ILE A 317 -23.36 1.72 -3.26
C ILE A 317 -22.87 3.04 -2.67
N ILE A 318 -21.62 3.10 -2.21
CA ILE A 318 -21.03 4.32 -1.65
C ILE A 318 -21.05 5.46 -2.69
N ALA A 319 -20.62 5.19 -3.93
CA ALA A 319 -20.64 6.20 -4.99
C ALA A 319 -22.06 6.69 -5.30
N ALA A 320 -23.06 5.80 -5.28
CA ALA A 320 -24.46 6.16 -5.47
C ALA A 320 -24.99 7.05 -4.32
N ILE A 321 -24.66 6.71 -3.07
CA ILE A 321 -25.01 7.52 -1.89
C ILE A 321 -24.37 8.91 -1.98
N VAL A 322 -23.09 8.98 -2.37
CA VAL A 322 -22.38 10.25 -2.55
C VAL A 322 -23.02 11.10 -3.64
N ASN A 323 -23.29 10.54 -4.82
CA ASN A 323 -23.98 11.27 -5.90
C ASN A 323 -25.34 11.80 -5.43
N TRP A 324 -26.14 10.96 -4.78
CA TRP A 324 -27.44 11.36 -4.24
C TRP A 324 -27.34 12.49 -3.21
N LEU A 325 -26.31 12.47 -2.36
CA LEU A 325 -26.10 13.52 -1.36
C LEU A 325 -25.62 14.84 -1.99
N LEU A 326 -24.73 14.76 -2.97
CA LEU A 326 -24.20 15.92 -3.70
C LEU A 326 -25.31 16.61 -4.48
N GLU A 327 -26.09 15.87 -5.28
CA GLU A 327 -27.20 16.40 -6.08
C GLU A 327 -28.26 17.10 -5.23
N ARG A 328 -28.52 16.61 -4.01
CA ARG A 328 -29.61 17.09 -3.16
C ARG A 328 -29.24 18.28 -2.28
N LYS A 329 -27.95 18.45 -1.93
CA LYS A 329 -27.51 19.43 -0.93
C LYS A 329 -26.51 20.47 -1.43
N LEU A 330 -25.84 20.23 -2.55
CA LEU A 330 -24.84 21.16 -3.08
C LEU A 330 -25.15 21.51 -4.53
N THR A 331 -25.15 22.80 -4.86
CA THR A 331 -25.20 23.25 -6.25
C THR A 331 -23.79 23.17 -6.85
N LEU A 332 -23.29 21.96 -7.09
CA LEU A 332 -22.02 21.75 -7.78
C LEU A 332 -22.24 21.65 -9.29
N SER A 333 -21.15 21.80 -10.06
CA SER A 333 -21.19 21.44 -11.47
C SER A 333 -21.28 19.92 -11.61
N GLN A 334 -22.01 19.44 -12.62
CA GLN A 334 -22.12 18.01 -12.93
C GLN A 334 -20.75 17.33 -13.10
N LEU A 335 -19.73 18.08 -13.55
CA LEU A 335 -18.37 17.59 -13.68
C LEU A 335 -17.74 17.33 -12.31
N ALA A 336 -17.88 18.26 -11.36
CA ALA A 336 -17.32 18.11 -10.01
C ALA A 336 -17.96 16.93 -9.26
N GLU A 337 -19.28 16.74 -9.39
CA GLU A 337 -20.00 15.62 -8.77
C GLU A 337 -19.47 14.28 -9.27
N ARG A 338 -19.38 14.12 -10.61
CA ARG A 338 -18.85 12.91 -11.23
C ARG A 338 -17.40 12.63 -10.85
N LEU A 339 -16.56 13.68 -10.76
CA LEU A 339 -15.18 13.52 -10.34
C LEU A 339 -15.07 13.04 -8.89
N ILE A 340 -15.82 13.64 -7.96
CA ILE A 340 -15.80 13.26 -6.54
C ILE A 340 -16.27 11.81 -6.37
N ALA A 341 -17.42 11.45 -6.96
CA ALA A 341 -17.95 10.10 -6.84
C ALA A 341 -17.05 9.05 -7.50
N SER A 342 -16.46 9.36 -8.66
CA SER A 342 -15.49 8.49 -9.33
C SER A 342 -14.21 8.32 -8.50
N MET A 343 -13.67 9.40 -7.92
CA MET A 343 -12.50 9.33 -7.05
C MET A 343 -12.76 8.45 -5.82
N ILE A 344 -13.90 8.64 -5.14
CA ILE A 344 -14.27 7.82 -3.98
C ILE A 344 -14.41 6.34 -4.38
N LYS A 345 -15.08 6.05 -5.50
CA LYS A 345 -15.19 4.69 -6.03
C LYS A 345 -13.80 4.07 -6.26
N ASN A 346 -12.90 4.81 -6.91
CA ASN A 346 -11.56 4.32 -7.23
C ASN A 346 -10.72 4.08 -5.97
N VAL A 347 -10.82 4.94 -4.95
CA VAL A 347 -10.14 4.75 -3.66
C VAL A 347 -10.66 3.51 -2.94
N VAL A 348 -11.99 3.33 -2.86
CA VAL A 348 -12.59 2.13 -2.25
C VAL A 348 -12.17 0.86 -3.01
N MET A 349 -12.17 0.91 -4.34
CA MET A 349 -11.70 -0.21 -5.17
C MET A 349 -10.22 -0.52 -4.96
N LEU A 350 -9.36 0.49 -4.85
CA LEU A 350 -7.93 0.32 -4.59
C LEU A 350 -7.69 -0.35 -3.22
N VAL A 351 -8.39 0.11 -2.18
CA VAL A 351 -8.30 -0.49 -0.83
C VAL A 351 -8.83 -1.93 -0.84
N GLY A 352 -9.99 -2.18 -1.44
CA GLY A 352 -10.53 -3.53 -1.49
C GLY A 352 -9.74 -4.48 -2.40
N PHE A 353 -9.07 -3.97 -3.43
CA PHE A 353 -8.10 -4.76 -4.20
C PHE A 353 -6.89 -5.17 -3.35
N ALA A 354 -6.33 -4.24 -2.55
CA ALA A 354 -5.25 -4.56 -1.63
C ALA A 354 -5.67 -5.61 -0.58
N ILE A 355 -6.91 -5.54 -0.09
CA ILE A 355 -7.49 -6.56 0.81
C ILE A 355 -7.70 -7.88 0.06
N ALA A 356 -8.16 -7.85 -1.19
CA ALA A 356 -8.35 -9.08 -1.96
C ALA A 356 -7.02 -9.83 -2.14
N LEU A 357 -5.90 -9.14 -2.38
CA LEU A 357 -4.58 -9.75 -2.53
C LEU A 357 -4.16 -10.63 -1.34
N THR A 358 -4.63 -10.35 -0.12
CA THR A 358 -4.32 -11.20 1.05
C THR A 358 -4.93 -12.59 0.93
N ALA A 359 -6.01 -12.76 0.15
CA ALA A 359 -6.62 -14.06 -0.10
C ALA A 359 -5.78 -14.95 -1.02
N LEU A 360 -4.83 -14.37 -1.76
CA LEU A 360 -3.87 -15.10 -2.59
C LEU A 360 -2.58 -15.44 -1.83
N GLU A 361 -2.54 -15.21 -0.51
CA GLU A 361 -1.35 -15.43 0.34
C GLU A 361 -0.11 -14.61 -0.12
N VAL A 362 -0.33 -13.55 -0.90
CA VAL A 362 0.72 -12.61 -1.34
C VAL A 362 1.02 -11.63 -0.22
N ASP A 363 2.31 -11.37 0.03
CA ASP A 363 2.72 -10.30 0.95
C ASP A 363 2.31 -8.93 0.39
N ILE A 364 1.33 -8.30 1.05
CA ILE A 364 0.82 -6.97 0.69
C ILE A 364 1.66 -5.83 1.30
N THR A 365 2.68 -6.13 2.11
CA THR A 365 3.54 -5.12 2.76
C THR A 365 4.15 -4.13 1.76
N PRO A 366 4.71 -4.56 0.61
CA PRO A 366 5.24 -3.63 -0.40
C PRO A 366 4.14 -2.74 -1.00
N VAL A 367 2.93 -3.27 -1.20
CA VAL A 367 1.78 -2.52 -1.73
C VAL A 367 1.33 -1.47 -0.72
N LEU A 368 1.23 -1.82 0.56
CA LEU A 368 0.89 -0.89 1.64
C LEU A 368 1.95 0.20 1.77
N ALA A 369 3.24 -0.15 1.68
CA ALA A 369 4.32 0.81 1.69
C ALA A 369 4.22 1.80 0.51
N ALA A 370 3.93 1.31 -0.70
CA ALA A 370 3.75 2.14 -1.89
C ALA A 370 2.52 3.07 -1.78
N ILE A 371 1.39 2.56 -1.27
CA ILE A 371 0.18 3.36 -1.03
C ILE A 371 0.46 4.43 0.05
N GLY A 372 1.15 4.08 1.13
CA GLY A 372 1.54 5.02 2.18
C GLY A 372 2.46 6.12 1.67
N ALA A 373 3.48 5.77 0.89
CA ALA A 373 4.39 6.74 0.26
C ALA A 373 3.65 7.66 -0.72
N THR A 374 2.79 7.11 -1.57
CA THR A 374 1.96 7.88 -2.51
C THR A 374 1.00 8.81 -1.76
N GLY A 375 0.35 8.31 -0.71
CA GLY A 375 -0.55 9.07 0.14
C GLY A 375 0.15 10.24 0.84
N LEU A 376 1.39 10.06 1.28
CA LEU A 376 2.20 11.13 1.85
C LEU A 376 2.48 12.23 0.82
N VAL A 377 2.90 11.86 -0.40
CA VAL A 377 3.17 12.82 -1.48
C VAL A 377 1.90 13.60 -1.86
N VAL A 378 0.76 12.92 -2.00
CA VAL A 378 -0.54 13.56 -2.27
C VAL A 378 -0.96 14.47 -1.11
N GLY A 379 -0.76 14.04 0.14
CA GLY A 379 -1.04 14.84 1.33
C GLY A 379 -0.21 16.13 1.40
N LEU A 380 1.08 16.04 1.10
CA LEU A 380 1.97 17.20 1.01
C LEU A 380 1.54 18.15 -0.12
N ALA A 381 1.15 17.60 -1.28
CA ALA A 381 0.64 18.39 -2.40
C ALA A 381 -0.66 19.14 -2.04
N LEU A 382 -1.52 18.55 -1.20
CA LEU A 382 -2.79 19.13 -0.76
C LEU A 382 -2.70 19.97 0.53
N GLN A 383 -1.52 20.08 1.14
CA GLN A 383 -1.32 20.76 2.42
C GLN A 383 -1.87 22.20 2.42
N GLY A 384 -1.61 22.96 1.35
CA GLY A 384 -2.10 24.34 1.22
C GLY A 384 -3.63 24.44 1.17
N THR A 385 -4.28 23.56 0.41
CA THR A 385 -5.75 23.51 0.29
C THR A 385 -6.40 23.13 1.62
N LEU A 386 -5.85 22.13 2.32
CA LEU A 386 -6.36 21.69 3.62
C LEU A 386 -6.18 22.80 4.68
N SER A 387 -5.07 23.53 4.62
CA SER A 387 -4.83 24.65 5.52
C SER A 387 -5.84 25.80 5.31
N ASN A 388 -6.19 26.12 4.06
CA ASN A 388 -7.25 27.09 3.76
C ASN A 388 -8.61 26.63 4.29
N PHE A 389 -8.96 25.35 4.09
CA PHE A 389 -10.19 24.76 4.62
C PHE A 389 -10.26 24.88 6.15
N ALA A 390 -9.19 24.49 6.86
CA ALA A 390 -9.12 24.57 8.31
C ALA A 390 -9.23 26.02 8.81
N SER A 391 -8.58 26.96 8.13
CA SER A 391 -8.65 28.39 8.43
C SER A 391 -10.07 28.93 8.25
N GLY A 392 -10.75 28.56 7.16
CA GLY A 392 -12.15 28.92 6.94
C GLY A 392 -13.08 28.36 8.02
N LEU A 393 -12.87 27.11 8.43
CA LEU A 393 -13.63 26.52 9.54
C LEU A 393 -13.42 27.27 10.85
N MET A 394 -12.18 27.68 11.15
CA MET A 394 -11.88 28.47 12.34
C MET A 394 -12.50 29.86 12.33
N ILE A 395 -12.55 30.52 11.16
CA ILE A 395 -13.27 31.79 11.01
C ILE A 395 -14.78 31.58 11.27
N LEU A 396 -15.37 30.50 10.77
CA LEU A 396 -16.79 30.19 10.99
C LEU A 396 -17.12 29.89 12.45
N ILE A 397 -16.23 29.19 13.17
CA ILE A 397 -16.42 28.83 14.58
C ILE A 397 -16.24 30.06 15.48
N ASN A 398 -15.13 30.79 15.33
CA ASN A 398 -14.78 31.89 16.22
C ASN A 398 -15.44 33.22 15.82
N ARG A 399 -15.92 33.34 14.58
CA ARG A 399 -16.56 34.51 13.98
C ARG A 399 -15.89 35.85 14.35
N PRO A 400 -14.59 36.05 14.07
CA PRO A 400 -13.94 37.34 14.30
C PRO A 400 -14.55 38.48 13.45
N PHE A 401 -15.23 38.13 12.36
CA PHE A 401 -16.02 39.02 11.51
C PHE A 401 -17.10 38.20 10.78
N ASP A 402 -18.08 38.89 10.21
CA ASP A 402 -19.15 38.28 9.40
C ASP A 402 -19.34 39.03 8.07
N VAL A 403 -20.12 38.44 7.15
CA VAL A 403 -20.48 39.06 5.88
C VAL A 403 -21.15 40.42 6.11
N GLY A 404 -20.72 41.43 5.36
CA GLY A 404 -21.17 42.82 5.50
C GLY A 404 -20.31 43.67 6.46
N ASN A 405 -19.42 43.07 7.24
CA ASN A 405 -18.47 43.84 8.07
C ASN A 405 -17.39 44.48 7.20
N VAL A 406 -16.88 45.64 7.64
CA VAL A 406 -15.66 46.24 7.10
C VAL A 406 -14.48 45.74 7.91
N VAL A 407 -13.55 45.07 7.26
CA VAL A 407 -12.42 44.39 7.90
C VAL A 407 -11.13 44.77 7.17
N SER A 408 -10.06 44.93 7.93
CA SER A 408 -8.69 44.97 7.44
C SER A 408 -8.00 43.66 7.80
N ALA A 409 -7.74 42.82 6.80
CA ALA A 409 -7.08 41.53 6.96
C ALA A 409 -6.42 41.08 5.64
N GLY A 410 -5.35 40.28 5.71
CA GLY A 410 -4.61 39.84 4.52
C GLY A 410 -4.01 41.01 3.71
N GLY A 411 -3.71 42.13 4.37
CA GLY A 411 -3.21 43.36 3.72
C GLY A 411 -4.26 44.16 2.95
N ILE A 412 -5.53 43.75 2.98
CA ILE A 412 -6.63 44.40 2.25
C ILE A 412 -7.64 44.95 3.25
N THR A 413 -8.19 46.14 2.95
CA THR A 413 -9.30 46.73 3.72
C THR A 413 -10.52 46.87 2.84
N GLY A 414 -11.64 46.30 3.27
CA GLY A 414 -12.89 46.37 2.53
C GLY A 414 -14.06 45.71 3.26
N THR A 415 -15.23 45.73 2.64
CA THR A 415 -16.42 45.04 3.13
C THR A 415 -16.38 43.57 2.72
N ILE A 416 -16.67 42.66 3.64
CA ILE A 416 -16.79 41.23 3.34
C ILE A 416 -18.06 41.00 2.53
N ALA A 417 -17.92 40.60 1.27
CA ALA A 417 -19.05 40.36 0.36
C ALA A 417 -19.60 38.94 0.49
N GLN A 418 -18.70 37.95 0.57
CA GLN A 418 -19.04 36.53 0.73
C GLN A 418 -17.85 35.81 1.36
N MET A 419 -18.12 34.74 2.09
CA MET A 419 -17.11 33.84 2.62
C MET A 419 -17.42 32.40 2.23
N ASN A 420 -16.40 31.69 1.75
CA ASN A 420 -16.43 30.25 1.49
C ASN A 420 -15.41 29.55 2.40
N LEU A 421 -15.41 28.23 2.42
CA LEU A 421 -14.50 27.44 3.27
C LEU A 421 -13.01 27.63 2.94
N VAL A 422 -12.69 28.00 1.70
CA VAL A 422 -11.30 28.11 1.21
C VAL A 422 -10.85 29.57 1.05
N SER A 423 -11.77 30.49 0.80
CA SER A 423 -11.45 31.89 0.53
C SER A 423 -12.54 32.84 1.01
N THR A 424 -12.15 34.08 1.29
CA THR A 424 -13.04 35.19 1.62
C THR A 424 -12.97 36.26 0.53
N THR A 425 -14.12 36.78 0.13
CA THR A 425 -14.25 37.79 -0.91
C THR A 425 -14.46 39.16 -0.29
N PHE A 426 -13.52 40.06 -0.52
CA PHE A 426 -13.60 41.47 -0.13
C PHE A 426 -14.15 42.30 -1.28
N ARG A 427 -14.97 43.30 -0.94
CA ARG A 427 -15.32 44.42 -1.81
C ARG A 427 -14.68 45.68 -1.25
N THR A 428 -13.73 46.24 -1.96
CA THR A 428 -13.03 47.48 -1.56
C THR A 428 -13.93 48.70 -1.74
N PHE A 429 -13.54 49.84 -1.17
CA PHE A 429 -14.30 51.09 -1.26
C PHE A 429 -14.34 51.70 -2.68
N ASP A 430 -13.39 51.32 -3.53
CA ASP A 430 -13.36 51.64 -4.96
C ASP A 430 -14.06 50.57 -5.83
N ASN A 431 -14.85 49.68 -5.21
CA ASN A 431 -15.70 48.70 -5.86
C ASN A 431 -14.94 47.59 -6.63
N GLN A 432 -13.75 47.20 -6.16
CA GLN A 432 -13.04 46.02 -6.66
C GLN A 432 -13.41 44.78 -5.82
N THR A 433 -13.49 43.62 -6.48
CA THR A 433 -13.71 42.32 -5.84
C THR A 433 -12.39 41.60 -5.72
N ILE A 434 -11.96 41.32 -4.49
CA ILE A 434 -10.68 40.65 -4.22
C ILE A 434 -10.95 39.34 -3.46
N HIS A 435 -10.42 38.24 -3.98
CA HIS A 435 -10.52 36.93 -3.33
C HIS A 435 -9.22 36.65 -2.57
N VAL A 436 -9.33 36.43 -1.26
CA VAL A 436 -8.19 36.18 -0.39
C VAL A 436 -8.30 34.77 0.19
N PRO A 437 -7.24 33.94 0.11
CA PRO A 437 -7.22 32.64 0.76
C PRO A 437 -7.44 32.76 2.27
N ASN A 438 -8.24 31.88 2.86
CA ASN A 438 -8.58 31.98 4.29
C ASN A 438 -7.36 31.80 5.20
N ASN A 439 -6.35 31.03 4.78
CA ASN A 439 -5.09 30.90 5.51
C ASN A 439 -4.39 32.26 5.68
N GLU A 440 -4.33 33.08 4.62
CA GLU A 440 -3.67 34.40 4.68
C GLU A 440 -4.40 35.37 5.62
N ILE A 441 -5.71 35.19 5.83
CA ILE A 441 -6.49 35.98 6.78
C ILE A 441 -6.24 35.48 8.20
N TRP A 442 -6.38 34.17 8.42
CA TRP A 442 -6.34 33.57 9.76
C TRP A 442 -4.96 33.63 10.41
N ASN A 443 -3.89 33.53 9.61
CA ASN A 443 -2.52 33.57 10.11
C ASN A 443 -1.97 35.00 10.33
N ASN A 444 -2.77 36.03 10.05
CA ASN A 444 -2.39 37.43 10.21
C ASN A 444 -3.31 38.17 11.18
N VAL A 445 -2.96 39.41 11.50
CA VAL A 445 -3.80 40.28 12.34
C VAL A 445 -5.10 40.62 11.59
N ILE A 446 -6.22 40.39 12.26
CA ILE A 446 -7.57 40.68 11.76
C ILE A 446 -8.09 41.90 12.52
N THR A 447 -8.35 43.00 11.81
CA THR A 447 -8.94 44.22 12.39
C THR A 447 -10.37 44.40 11.87
N ASN A 448 -11.36 44.11 12.71
CA ASN A 448 -12.77 44.36 12.37
C ASN A 448 -13.16 45.80 12.73
N ILE A 449 -13.32 46.64 11.71
CA ILE A 449 -13.62 48.07 11.87
C ILE A 449 -15.06 48.28 12.33
N THR A 450 -15.96 47.38 11.94
CA THR A 450 -17.40 47.44 12.25
C THR A 450 -17.83 46.63 13.48
N ALA A 451 -16.91 45.96 14.17
CA ALA A 451 -17.23 45.15 15.34
C ALA A 451 -17.84 45.99 16.49
N ASN A 452 -17.32 47.21 16.67
CA ASN A 452 -17.80 48.11 17.71
C ASN A 452 -18.79 49.14 17.13
N PRO A 453 -19.88 49.46 17.84
CA PRO A 453 -20.90 50.40 17.37
C PRO A 453 -20.41 51.85 17.36
N THR A 454 -19.39 52.16 18.18
CA THR A 454 -18.79 53.49 18.29
C THR A 454 -17.30 53.43 17.97
N ARG A 455 -16.79 54.53 17.42
CA ARG A 455 -15.40 54.66 16.99
C ARG A 455 -14.92 56.09 17.17
N ARG A 456 -13.69 56.22 17.66
CA ARG A 456 -12.98 57.50 17.78
C ARG A 456 -12.55 58.01 16.40
N VAL A 457 -12.75 59.30 16.16
CA VAL A 457 -12.24 60.01 14.98
C VAL A 457 -11.01 60.78 15.45
N ASP A 458 -9.84 60.45 14.92
CA ASP A 458 -8.61 61.19 15.25
C ASP A 458 -8.41 62.30 14.21
N LEU A 459 -8.46 63.55 14.69
CA LEU A 459 -8.25 64.78 13.92
C LEU A 459 -7.11 65.60 14.55
N GLU A 460 -6.43 66.38 13.72
CA GLU A 460 -5.33 67.24 14.13
C GLU A 460 -5.39 68.54 13.33
N PHE A 461 -5.26 69.67 14.04
CA PHE A 461 -5.30 71.01 13.48
C PHE A 461 -4.08 71.79 13.95
N GLY A 462 -3.25 72.24 13.01
CA GLY A 462 -2.10 73.11 13.29
C GLY A 462 -2.48 74.58 13.19
N ILE A 463 -2.20 75.35 14.25
CA ILE A 463 -2.38 76.81 14.30
C ILE A 463 -1.02 77.53 14.30
N GLY A 464 -1.00 78.83 14.02
CA GLY A 464 0.21 79.63 14.06
C GLY A 464 0.77 79.76 15.48
N TYR A 465 2.08 79.96 15.62
CA TYR A 465 2.73 80.16 16.93
C TYR A 465 2.28 81.45 17.64
N ASP A 466 1.81 82.44 16.88
CA ASP A 466 1.29 83.71 17.41
C ASP A 466 -0.20 83.64 17.77
N ASP A 467 -0.90 82.56 17.39
CA ASP A 467 -2.33 82.38 17.68
C ASP A 467 -2.57 81.93 19.12
N ASP A 468 -3.72 82.32 19.69
CA ASP A 468 -4.14 81.85 21.02
C ASP A 468 -4.65 80.40 20.96
N PHE A 469 -3.84 79.47 21.48
CA PHE A 469 -4.19 78.05 21.50
C PHE A 469 -5.38 77.73 22.41
N GLU A 470 -5.59 78.46 23.51
CA GLU A 470 -6.74 78.25 24.39
C GLU A 470 -8.03 78.67 23.67
N GLN A 471 -7.99 79.76 22.92
CA GLN A 471 -9.09 80.18 22.06
C GLN A 471 -9.40 79.12 20.98
N ALA A 472 -8.36 78.57 20.33
CA ALA A 472 -8.50 77.53 19.33
C ALA A 472 -9.12 76.24 19.90
N GLU A 473 -8.67 75.78 21.07
CA GLU A 473 -9.23 74.62 21.76
C GLU A 473 -10.71 74.82 22.09
N ASN A 474 -11.09 76.01 22.60
CA ASN A 474 -12.48 76.32 22.94
C ASN A 474 -13.37 76.33 21.69
N LEU A 475 -12.91 76.89 20.57
CA LEU A 475 -13.66 76.87 19.31
C LEU A 475 -13.84 75.45 18.77
N ILE A 476 -12.84 74.59 18.89
CA ILE A 476 -12.98 73.17 18.52
C ILE A 476 -14.03 72.50 19.43
N LYS A 477 -13.98 72.71 20.75
CA LYS A 477 -14.97 72.17 21.69
C LYS A 477 -16.38 72.61 21.35
N GLU A 478 -16.60 73.89 21.04
CA GLU A 478 -17.90 74.40 20.58
C GLU A 478 -18.40 73.68 19.32
N VAL A 479 -17.52 73.45 18.34
CA VAL A 479 -17.87 72.72 17.11
C VAL A 479 -18.29 71.29 17.43
N LEU A 480 -17.58 70.61 18.34
CA LEU A 480 -17.90 69.24 18.73
C LEU A 480 -19.23 69.16 19.51
N GLU A 481 -19.46 70.06 20.46
CA GLU A 481 -20.70 70.12 21.25
C GLU A 481 -21.92 70.44 20.39
N ALA A 482 -21.76 71.26 19.33
CA ALA A 482 -22.83 71.58 18.40
C ALA A 482 -23.11 70.48 17.36
N HIS A 483 -22.20 69.52 17.17
CA HIS A 483 -22.28 68.53 16.10
C HIS A 483 -23.18 67.35 16.49
N ALA A 484 -24.35 67.21 15.85
CA ALA A 484 -25.38 66.23 16.21
C ALA A 484 -24.94 64.74 16.20
N LEU A 485 -23.91 64.40 15.40
CA LEU A 485 -23.39 63.03 15.27
C LEU A 485 -22.19 62.72 16.19
N VAL A 486 -21.68 63.70 16.93
CA VAL A 486 -20.63 63.50 17.92
C VAL A 486 -21.28 63.03 19.23
N LEU A 487 -20.71 61.98 19.82
CA LEU A 487 -21.16 61.43 21.09
C LEU A 487 -20.54 62.23 22.24
N SER A 488 -21.37 62.53 23.25
CA SER A 488 -20.92 63.19 24.48
C SER A 488 -20.24 62.23 25.47
N ASP A 489 -20.53 60.93 25.37
CA ASP A 489 -19.88 59.86 26.14
C ASP A 489 -19.34 58.78 25.20
N PRO A 490 -18.02 58.51 25.17
CA PRO A 490 -16.97 59.17 25.94
C PRO A 490 -16.73 60.63 25.54
N GLU A 491 -16.30 61.45 26.50
CA GLU A 491 -16.02 62.88 26.28
C GLU A 491 -14.96 63.08 25.19
N PRO A 492 -15.21 63.95 24.19
CA PRO A 492 -14.22 64.29 23.18
C PRO A 492 -12.98 64.95 23.80
N VAL A 493 -11.80 64.45 23.46
CA VAL A 493 -10.54 65.05 23.92
C VAL A 493 -10.10 66.12 22.93
N VAL A 494 -9.91 67.35 23.41
CA VAL A 494 -9.34 68.47 22.66
C VAL A 494 -8.20 69.04 23.48
N VAL A 495 -6.97 68.84 23.01
CA VAL A 495 -5.75 69.27 23.71
C VAL A 495 -4.66 69.66 22.73
N THR A 496 -3.88 70.67 23.11
CA THR A 496 -2.61 70.99 22.45
C THR A 496 -1.64 69.83 22.66
N HIS A 497 -1.24 69.20 21.55
CA HIS A 497 -0.49 67.95 21.56
C HIS A 497 1.01 68.15 21.33
N GLU A 498 1.37 69.03 20.42
CA GLU A 498 2.74 69.16 19.91
C GLU A 498 3.04 70.60 19.47
N LEU A 499 4.27 71.05 19.73
CA LEU A 499 4.83 72.28 19.15
C LEU A 499 5.72 71.84 17.97
N ALA A 500 5.18 71.89 16.74
CA ALA A 500 5.81 71.38 15.53
C ALA A 500 6.64 72.46 14.80
N ASP A 501 7.35 72.11 13.73
CA ASP A 501 8.30 73.00 13.04
C ASP A 501 7.74 74.36 12.60
N SER A 502 6.43 74.44 12.29
CA SER A 502 5.79 75.67 11.81
C SER A 502 4.39 75.89 12.38
N SER A 503 3.95 75.07 13.33
CA SER A 503 2.61 75.14 13.92
C SER A 503 2.56 74.61 15.34
N VAL A 504 1.56 75.07 16.09
CA VAL A 504 1.11 74.43 17.34
C VAL A 504 -0.02 73.47 16.98
N ASN A 505 0.17 72.17 17.19
CA ASN A 505 -0.78 71.15 16.78
C ASN A 505 -1.74 70.80 17.92
N ILE A 506 -3.03 70.95 17.65
CA ILE A 506 -4.12 70.61 18.55
C ILE A 506 -4.78 69.33 18.04
N VAL A 507 -4.80 68.29 18.87
CA VAL A 507 -5.52 67.05 18.54
C VAL A 507 -6.94 67.10 19.07
N CYS A 508 -7.85 66.59 18.24
CA CYS A 508 -9.27 66.54 18.48
C CYS A 508 -9.74 65.10 18.26
N ARG A 509 -10.30 64.47 19.31
CA ARG A 509 -10.64 63.04 19.31
C ARG A 509 -12.09 62.79 19.71
N PRO A 510 -13.09 63.21 18.90
CA PRO A 510 -14.48 62.91 19.17
C PRO A 510 -14.80 61.43 18.92
N TRP A 511 -15.84 60.95 19.61
CA TRP A 511 -16.42 59.64 19.36
C TRP A 511 -17.68 59.80 18.49
N ALA A 512 -17.87 58.87 17.56
CA ALA A 512 -19.03 58.83 16.68
C ALA A 512 -19.53 57.39 16.55
N LYS A 513 -20.75 57.21 16.03
CA LYS A 513 -21.18 55.88 15.56
C LYS A 513 -20.30 55.45 14.39
N THR A 514 -19.99 54.16 14.31
CA THR A 514 -19.10 53.62 13.26
C THR A 514 -19.63 53.89 11.84
N THR A 515 -20.95 53.92 11.66
CA THR A 515 -21.60 54.28 10.38
C THR A 515 -21.37 55.73 9.97
N ASP A 516 -21.27 56.63 10.95
CA ASP A 516 -21.25 58.07 10.76
C ASP A 516 -19.82 58.62 10.80
N TRP A 517 -18.83 57.76 11.05
CA TRP A 517 -17.43 58.11 11.27
C TRP A 517 -16.85 59.00 10.16
N TRP A 518 -17.13 58.67 8.89
CA TRP A 518 -16.65 59.46 7.75
C TRP A 518 -17.31 60.84 7.67
N GLN A 519 -18.62 60.89 7.97
CA GLN A 519 -19.39 62.12 7.98
C GLN A 519 -18.88 63.06 9.08
N VAL A 520 -18.73 62.58 10.32
CA VAL A 520 -18.16 63.35 11.43
C VAL A 520 -16.76 63.85 11.10
N LYS A 521 -15.87 62.99 10.58
CA LYS A 521 -14.51 63.40 10.18
C LYS A 521 -14.53 64.59 9.23
N THR A 522 -15.37 64.52 8.19
CA THR A 522 -15.40 65.54 7.13
C THR A 522 -16.14 66.81 7.52
N GLU A 523 -17.25 66.69 8.25
CA GLU A 523 -18.05 67.83 8.72
C GLU A 523 -17.32 68.63 9.80
N VAL A 524 -16.78 67.96 10.84
CA VAL A 524 -15.99 68.63 11.88
C VAL A 524 -14.79 69.36 11.29
N THR A 525 -14.04 68.72 10.38
CA THR A 525 -12.91 69.38 9.71
C THR A 525 -13.33 70.68 8.98
N ARG A 526 -14.49 70.65 8.31
CA ARG A 526 -15.02 71.80 7.59
C ARG A 526 -15.48 72.92 8.52
N GLU A 527 -16.16 72.58 9.61
CA GLU A 527 -16.67 73.57 10.57
C GLU A 527 -15.54 74.20 11.39
N VAL A 528 -14.54 73.42 11.82
CA VAL A 528 -13.34 73.96 12.48
C VAL A 528 -12.64 74.98 11.58
N LYS A 529 -12.44 74.65 10.29
CA LYS A 529 -11.85 75.59 9.33
C LYS A 529 -12.64 76.90 9.25
N ARG A 530 -13.97 76.84 9.16
CA ARG A 530 -14.82 78.04 9.09
C ARG A 530 -14.76 78.87 10.37
N LYS A 531 -14.77 78.23 11.53
CA LYS A 531 -14.71 78.90 12.83
C LYS A 531 -13.36 79.57 13.06
N PHE A 532 -12.27 78.91 12.68
CA PHE A 532 -10.92 79.49 12.78
C PHE A 532 -10.79 80.71 11.88
N ASP A 533 -11.27 80.64 10.63
CA ASP A 533 -11.26 81.79 9.71
C ASP A 533 -12.05 83.00 10.25
N GLN A 534 -13.18 82.75 10.92
CA GLN A 534 -14.01 83.82 11.52
C GLN A 534 -13.37 84.43 12.77
N ALA A 535 -12.65 83.63 13.54
CA ALA A 535 -11.97 84.05 14.76
C ALA A 535 -10.59 84.69 14.49
N GLY A 536 -10.09 84.59 13.25
CA GLY A 536 -8.78 85.10 12.87
C GLY A 536 -7.62 84.17 13.24
N ILE A 537 -7.89 82.90 13.55
CA ILE A 537 -6.87 81.89 13.83
C ILE A 537 -6.28 81.41 12.50
N SER A 538 -4.95 81.44 12.40
CA SER A 538 -4.26 81.12 11.15
C SER A 538 -3.99 79.63 11.00
N PHE A 539 -4.03 79.14 9.76
CA PHE A 539 -3.41 77.87 9.38
C PHE A 539 -2.06 78.19 8.73
N PRO A 540 -0.92 78.01 9.43
CA PRO A 540 0.37 78.47 8.95
C PRO A 540 0.82 77.66 7.74
N TYR A 541 1.42 78.36 6.78
CA TYR A 541 2.26 77.71 5.78
C TYR A 541 3.60 77.29 6.43
N PRO A 542 4.35 76.36 5.82
CA PRO A 542 5.71 76.05 6.26
C PRO A 542 6.54 77.32 6.40
N GLN A 543 7.09 77.56 7.60
CA GLN A 543 7.90 78.72 7.92
C GLN A 543 9.38 78.38 7.75
N GLN A 544 10.18 79.35 7.31
CA GLN A 544 11.63 79.19 7.20
C GLN A 544 12.33 80.49 7.56
N ASP A 545 13.23 80.40 8.53
CA ASP A 545 14.13 81.49 8.86
C ASP A 545 15.30 81.52 7.86
N VAL A 546 15.43 82.64 7.14
CA VAL A 546 16.51 82.85 6.16
C VAL A 546 17.46 83.92 6.68
N HIS A 547 18.68 83.50 7.03
CA HIS A 547 19.75 84.42 7.42
C HIS A 547 20.54 84.87 6.18
N PHE A 548 20.35 86.12 5.76
CA PHE A 548 21.11 86.72 4.66
C PHE A 548 22.48 87.22 5.16
N TYR A 549 23.56 86.59 4.69
CA TYR A 549 24.93 87.07 4.90
C TYR A 549 25.39 87.85 3.66
N GLY A 550 25.37 89.17 3.73
CA GLY A 550 25.88 90.02 2.65
C GLY A 550 27.41 89.99 2.63
N SER A 551 28.02 89.50 1.55
CA SER A 551 29.41 89.86 1.24
C SER A 551 29.44 91.35 0.92
N ALA A 552 30.22 92.12 1.69
CA ALA A 552 30.40 93.55 1.47
C ALA A 552 30.64 93.84 -0.02
N PRO A 553 30.06 94.89 -0.61
CA PRO A 553 30.35 95.24 -1.98
C PRO A 553 31.85 95.51 -2.09
N THR A 554 32.55 94.70 -2.89
CA THR A 554 33.93 94.99 -3.29
C THR A 554 33.87 96.33 -4.02
N SER A 555 34.37 97.38 -3.40
CA SER A 555 34.56 98.66 -4.07
C SER A 555 35.68 98.50 -5.10
N GLU A 556 35.31 98.41 -6.37
CA GLU A 556 36.20 98.73 -7.51
C GLU A 556 35.47 99.60 -8.54
#